data_AF-Q4WF21-F1
#
_entry.id   AF-Q4WF21-F1
#
_cell.length_a   1.000
_cell.length_b   1.000
_cell.length_c   1.000
_cell.angle_alpha   90.00
_cell.angle_beta   90.00
_cell.angle_gamma   90.00
#
_symmetry.space_group_name_H-M   'P 1'
#
loop_
_entity.id
_entity.type
_entity.pdbx_description
1 polymer ?
#
loop_
_entity_poly.entity_id
_entity_poly.type
_entity_poly.pdbx_seq_one_letter_code
_entity_poly.pdbx_strand_id
1 'polypeptide(L)'
;MVSFEDPTVLADFTDSQLAIPTPFKIDSAGRPVYQSHNDFGPLKSLRSIPQLVDFGLATRLEEDDDWGVWPIQSDHYRAPEVILGNGWQMPADIWNLGVLLWDMIDGKELFRHIHDKEGRYDARLHIAEMIALLGPPPPEVIQRYQYMREYSWPKPVKREDGRVCETAEEYFCGPFFDEKGCFLYENLIPNRKLSDTASFLGGEEKETFLDLAKRMLVWHPDARETAGELAGHPFLQPKHTIA
;
A
#
# COMPACT_ATOMS: atom_id res chain seq x y z
N MET A 1 2.54 11.24 -10.48
CA MET A 1 3.53 11.89 -11.34
C MET A 1 3.87 13.14 -10.58
N VAL A 2 5.10 13.23 -10.12
CA VAL A 2 5.55 14.42 -9.41
C VAL A 2 5.78 15.48 -10.48
N SER A 3 5.12 16.63 -10.39
CA SER A 3 5.47 17.76 -11.25
C SER A 3 6.88 18.23 -10.89
N PHE A 4 7.65 18.69 -11.87
CA PHE A 4 8.91 19.36 -11.56
C PHE A 4 8.62 20.60 -10.72
N GLU A 5 9.27 20.65 -9.57
CA GLU A 5 9.23 21.74 -8.60
C GLU A 5 9.79 23.04 -9.17
N ASP A 6 10.66 22.91 -10.17
CA ASP A 6 11.31 24.00 -10.88
C ASP A 6 11.27 23.70 -12.39
N PRO A 7 10.69 24.59 -13.22
CA PRO A 7 10.60 24.38 -14.67
C PRO A 7 11.97 24.28 -15.35
N THR A 8 13.06 24.73 -14.72
CA THR A 8 14.43 24.61 -15.25
C THR A 8 14.94 23.17 -15.26
N VAL A 9 14.37 22.25 -14.47
CA VAL A 9 14.82 20.85 -14.43
C VAL A 9 14.72 20.19 -15.81
N LEU A 10 13.63 20.47 -16.55
CA LEU A 10 13.47 19.97 -17.92
C LEU A 10 14.40 20.66 -18.92
N ALA A 11 14.68 21.94 -18.72
CA ALA A 11 15.63 22.68 -19.57
C ALA A 11 17.04 22.12 -19.40
N ASP A 12 17.50 21.95 -18.16
CA ASP A 12 18.80 21.38 -17.83
C ASP A 12 18.93 19.94 -18.34
N PHE A 13 17.87 19.14 -18.20
CA PHE A 13 17.83 17.79 -18.77
C PHE A 13 17.98 17.85 -20.30
N THR A 14 17.25 18.73 -20.99
CA THR A 14 17.34 18.89 -22.45
C THR A 14 18.75 19.29 -22.88
N ASP A 15 19.38 20.24 -22.19
CA ASP A 15 20.76 20.66 -22.45
C ASP A 15 21.74 19.51 -22.22
N SER A 16 21.53 18.68 -21.19
CA SER A 16 22.34 17.48 -20.95
C SER A 16 22.22 16.46 -22.09
N GLN A 17 21.02 16.30 -22.67
CA GLN A 17 20.79 15.38 -23.79
C GLN A 17 21.46 15.84 -25.08
N LEU A 18 21.61 17.16 -25.28
CA LEU A 18 22.36 17.71 -26.41
C LEU A 18 23.87 17.43 -26.27
N ALA A 19 24.40 17.43 -25.04
CA ALA A 19 25.80 17.14 -24.78
C ALA A 19 26.11 15.64 -24.79
N ILE A 20 25.27 14.83 -24.13
CA ILE A 20 25.44 13.38 -23.97
C ILE A 20 24.07 12.71 -24.17
N PRO A 21 23.75 12.26 -25.40
CA PRO A 21 22.47 11.63 -25.69
C PRO A 21 22.26 10.35 -24.90
N THR A 22 21.04 10.15 -24.39
CA THR A 22 20.65 8.91 -23.70
C THR A 22 20.80 7.71 -24.64
N PRO A 23 21.36 6.58 -24.17
CA PRO A 23 21.40 5.35 -24.95
C PRO A 23 20.01 4.95 -25.44
N PHE A 24 19.93 4.47 -26.68
CA PHE A 24 18.69 3.97 -27.27
C PHE A 24 18.94 2.69 -28.07
N LYS A 25 17.87 1.92 -28.28
CA LYS A 25 17.84 0.79 -29.21
C LYS A 25 16.77 1.02 -30.27
N ILE A 26 16.86 0.32 -31.40
CA ILE A 26 15.77 0.26 -32.38
C ILE A 26 14.93 -0.98 -32.10
N ASP A 27 13.62 -0.81 -31.97
CA ASP A 27 12.69 -1.93 -31.82
C ASP A 27 12.45 -2.66 -33.14
N SER A 28 11.71 -3.78 -33.10
CA SER A 28 11.37 -4.55 -34.29
C SER A 28 10.51 -3.80 -35.31
N ALA A 29 9.91 -2.67 -34.93
CA ALA A 29 9.14 -1.79 -35.81
C ALA A 29 9.99 -0.62 -36.36
N GLY A 30 11.29 -0.58 -36.10
CA GLY A 30 12.19 0.47 -36.57
C GLY A 30 12.15 1.75 -35.74
N ARG A 31 11.52 1.74 -34.56
CA ARG A 31 11.39 2.94 -33.71
C ARG A 31 12.52 3.01 -32.68
N PRO A 32 13.10 4.19 -32.42
CA PRO A 32 14.04 4.37 -31.32
C PRO A 32 13.31 4.27 -29.98
N VAL A 33 13.85 3.43 -29.10
CA VAL A 33 13.43 3.24 -27.71
C VAL A 33 14.60 3.65 -26.82
N TYR A 34 14.44 4.80 -26.16
CA TYR A 34 15.44 5.36 -25.25
C TYR A 34 15.42 4.63 -23.91
N GLN A 35 16.58 4.55 -23.27
CA GLN A 35 16.69 4.08 -21.89
C GLN A 35 15.89 5.00 -20.96
N SER A 36 15.14 4.41 -20.01
CA SER A 36 14.40 5.19 -19.01
C SER A 36 15.36 6.07 -18.19
N HIS A 37 14.98 7.33 -18.01
CA HIS A 37 15.73 8.27 -17.19
C HIS A 37 14.88 8.66 -15.98
N ASN A 38 15.33 8.23 -14.79
CA ASN A 38 14.53 8.32 -13.57
C ASN A 38 15.16 9.24 -12.52
N ASP A 39 16.29 9.88 -12.84
CA ASP A 39 17.03 10.75 -11.93
C ASP A 39 17.25 12.12 -12.57
N PHE A 40 16.48 13.11 -12.13
CA PHE A 40 16.58 14.49 -12.63
C PHE A 40 17.39 15.40 -11.69
N GLY A 41 18.20 14.81 -10.82
CA GLY A 41 18.95 15.52 -9.79
C GLY A 41 18.12 15.81 -8.52
N PRO A 42 18.74 16.47 -7.52
CA PRO A 42 18.06 16.81 -6.28
C PRO A 42 16.99 17.88 -6.51
N LEU A 43 15.93 17.85 -5.69
CA LEU A 43 14.89 18.87 -5.70
C LEU A 43 15.49 20.28 -5.52
N LYS A 44 15.20 21.17 -6.46
CA LYS A 44 15.60 22.59 -6.40
C LYS A 44 14.66 23.43 -5.52
N SER A 45 13.45 22.92 -5.26
CA SER A 45 12.40 23.58 -4.48
C SER A 45 11.52 22.54 -3.76
N LEU A 46 11.07 22.87 -2.55
CA LEU A 46 10.13 22.03 -1.79
C LEU A 46 8.66 22.24 -2.19
N ARG A 47 8.37 23.11 -3.17
CA ARG A 47 7.00 23.35 -3.67
C ARG A 47 6.56 22.34 -4.74
N SER A 48 6.78 21.05 -4.51
CA SER A 48 6.13 20.03 -5.33
C SER A 48 4.82 19.62 -4.66
N ILE A 49 3.72 19.70 -5.41
CA ILE A 49 2.43 19.15 -4.98
C ILE A 49 2.36 17.74 -5.57
N PRO A 50 2.47 16.67 -4.77
CA PRO A 50 2.35 15.32 -5.30
C PRO A 50 0.95 15.12 -5.91
N GLN A 51 0.90 14.53 -7.09
CA GLN A 51 -0.35 14.21 -7.79
C GLN A 51 -0.46 12.69 -7.98
N LEU A 52 -1.62 12.14 -7.61
CA LEU A 52 -2.00 10.76 -7.93
C LEU A 52 -2.06 10.59 -9.45
N VAL A 53 -1.47 9.50 -9.94
CA VAL A 53 -1.48 9.13 -11.36
C VAL A 53 -1.62 7.63 -11.49
N ASP A 54 -1.66 7.17 -12.74
CA ASP A 54 -1.78 5.78 -13.10
C ASP A 54 -3.07 5.14 -12.58
N PHE A 55 -4.18 5.61 -13.16
CA PHE A 55 -5.51 5.06 -12.91
C PHE A 55 -5.76 3.78 -13.73
N GLY A 56 -4.73 3.10 -14.24
CA GLY A 56 -4.87 1.92 -15.09
C GLY A 56 -5.51 0.72 -14.38
N LEU A 57 -5.43 0.69 -13.05
CA LEU A 57 -6.07 -0.32 -12.18
C LEU A 57 -7.21 0.26 -11.34
N ALA A 58 -7.57 1.53 -11.53
CA ALA A 58 -8.66 2.14 -10.80
C ALA A 58 -9.99 1.46 -11.16
N THR A 59 -10.78 1.15 -10.13
CA THR A 59 -12.11 0.54 -10.30
C THR A 59 -13.15 1.52 -9.82
N ARG A 60 -14.20 1.71 -10.62
CA ARG A 60 -15.36 2.49 -10.23
C ARG A 60 -16.37 1.58 -9.55
N LEU A 61 -16.83 1.98 -8.37
CA LEU A 61 -17.99 1.40 -7.69
C LEU A 61 -19.19 2.29 -8.03
N GLU A 62 -20.26 1.74 -8.60
CA GLU A 62 -21.37 2.54 -9.15
C GLU A 62 -22.39 2.92 -8.07
N GLU A 63 -22.58 2.05 -7.09
CA GLU A 63 -23.49 2.24 -5.95
C GLU A 63 -22.69 2.31 -4.63
N ASP A 64 -23.24 2.96 -3.60
CA ASP A 64 -22.55 3.11 -2.31
C ASP A 64 -22.36 1.75 -1.59
N ASP A 65 -23.20 0.76 -1.90
CA ASP A 65 -23.11 -0.61 -1.41
C ASP A 65 -22.39 -1.58 -2.37
N ASP A 66 -21.88 -1.10 -3.51
CA ASP A 66 -21.00 -1.90 -4.36
C ASP A 66 -19.69 -2.20 -3.63
N TRP A 67 -19.16 -3.41 -3.83
CA TRP A 67 -17.84 -3.77 -3.33
C TRP A 67 -17.02 -4.48 -4.40
N GLY A 68 -15.73 -4.20 -4.41
CA GLY A 68 -14.78 -4.96 -5.19
C GLY A 68 -14.44 -6.29 -4.51
N VAL A 69 -14.23 -7.34 -5.29
CA VAL A 69 -13.91 -8.69 -4.78
C VAL A 69 -12.57 -9.22 -5.27
N TRP A 70 -12.03 -8.66 -6.35
CA TRP A 70 -10.81 -9.12 -6.98
C TRP A 70 -9.55 -8.72 -6.19
N PRO A 71 -8.43 -9.45 -6.36
CA PRO A 71 -7.17 -9.05 -5.77
C PRO A 71 -6.71 -7.73 -6.39
N ILE A 72 -6.43 -6.75 -5.53
CA ILE A 72 -5.90 -5.44 -5.89
C ILE A 72 -4.65 -5.13 -5.06
N GLN A 73 -4.05 -3.97 -5.33
CA GLN A 73 -2.92 -3.38 -4.61
C GLN A 73 -1.61 -4.15 -4.75
N SER A 74 -0.50 -3.42 -4.68
CA SER A 74 0.84 -4.01 -4.58
C SER A 74 1.02 -4.68 -3.22
N ASP A 75 1.90 -5.68 -3.15
CA ASP A 75 2.02 -6.59 -2.00
C ASP A 75 2.17 -5.88 -0.65
N HIS A 76 3.09 -4.92 -0.55
CA HIS A 76 3.37 -4.16 0.69
C HIS A 76 2.23 -3.23 1.10
N TYR A 77 1.40 -2.80 0.16
CA TYR A 77 0.33 -1.85 0.43
C TYR A 77 -1.01 -2.57 0.64
N ARG A 78 -1.11 -3.87 0.33
CA ARG A 78 -2.38 -4.59 0.31
C ARG A 78 -3.10 -4.57 1.66
N ALA A 79 -4.36 -4.14 1.64
CA ALA A 79 -5.22 -4.02 2.82
C ALA A 79 -5.72 -5.39 3.33
N PRO A 80 -6.00 -5.55 4.63
CA PRO A 80 -6.39 -6.83 5.22
C PRO A 80 -7.67 -7.39 4.60
N GLU A 81 -8.67 -6.57 4.32
CA GLU A 81 -9.94 -7.00 3.70
C GLU A 81 -9.75 -7.56 2.28
N VAL A 82 -8.69 -7.13 1.57
CA VAL A 82 -8.33 -7.68 0.25
C VAL A 82 -7.71 -9.06 0.41
N ILE A 83 -6.77 -9.23 1.34
CA ILE A 83 -6.12 -10.52 1.62
C ILE A 83 -7.13 -11.56 2.14
N LEU A 84 -8.03 -11.12 3.03
CA LEU A 84 -9.07 -11.96 3.61
C LEU A 84 -10.26 -12.16 2.67
N GLY A 85 -10.34 -11.46 1.54
CA GLY A 85 -11.46 -11.60 0.60
C GLY A 85 -12.80 -11.13 1.16
N ASN A 86 -12.80 -10.18 2.08
CA ASN A 86 -14.02 -9.67 2.75
C ASN A 86 -14.86 -8.72 1.86
N GLY A 87 -14.35 -8.38 0.68
CA GLY A 87 -14.81 -7.27 -0.14
C GLY A 87 -14.10 -5.97 0.25
N TRP A 88 -13.90 -5.09 -0.72
CA TRP A 88 -13.21 -3.81 -0.51
C TRP A 88 -13.96 -2.65 -1.16
N GLN A 89 -13.76 -1.47 -0.57
CA GLN A 89 -14.24 -0.17 -1.04
C GLN A 89 -13.12 0.88 -0.86
N MET A 90 -13.46 2.17 -0.90
CA MET A 90 -12.55 3.31 -0.75
C MET A 90 -11.64 3.26 0.50
N PRO A 91 -12.03 2.69 1.66
CA PRO A 91 -11.13 2.56 2.80
C PRO A 91 -9.86 1.73 2.52
N ALA A 92 -9.83 0.91 1.47
CA ALA A 92 -8.62 0.21 1.03
C ALA A 92 -7.52 1.19 0.59
N ASP A 93 -7.88 2.33 -0.01
CA ASP A 93 -6.94 3.38 -0.39
C ASP A 93 -6.42 4.14 0.84
N ILE A 94 -7.25 4.30 1.88
CA ILE A 94 -6.83 4.88 3.16
C ILE A 94 -5.76 4.01 3.83
N TRP A 95 -5.91 2.69 3.75
CA TRP A 95 -4.87 1.77 4.19
C TRP A 95 -3.57 1.96 3.40
N ASN A 96 -3.63 2.04 2.06
CA ASN A 96 -2.45 2.31 1.23
C ASN A 96 -1.75 3.61 1.64
N LEU A 97 -2.53 4.68 1.86
CA LEU A 97 -1.99 5.96 2.31
C LEU A 97 -1.29 5.83 3.67
N GLY A 98 -1.88 5.10 4.61
CA GLY A 98 -1.28 4.88 5.92
C GLY A 98 0.06 4.15 5.85
N VAL A 99 0.15 3.10 5.04
CA VAL A 99 1.41 2.38 4.80
C VAL A 99 2.43 3.28 4.09
N LEU A 100 2.00 4.03 3.06
CA LEU A 100 2.88 4.93 2.32
C LEU A 100 3.48 6.03 3.19
N LEU A 101 2.66 6.71 4.00
CA LEU A 101 3.12 7.75 4.91
C LEU A 101 4.09 7.18 5.94
N TRP A 102 3.84 5.95 6.40
CA TRP A 102 4.76 5.23 7.27
C TRP A 102 6.12 5.00 6.62
N ASP A 103 6.14 4.41 5.42
CA ASP A 103 7.37 4.09 4.70
C ASP A 103 8.20 5.35 4.43
N MET A 104 7.55 6.46 4.08
CA MET A 104 8.19 7.75 3.85
C MET A 104 8.88 8.30 5.10
N ILE A 105 8.29 8.11 6.29
CA ILE A 105 8.82 8.63 7.54
C ILE A 105 9.88 7.71 8.15
N ASP A 106 9.65 6.39 8.16
CA ASP A 106 10.60 5.44 8.73
C ASP A 106 11.73 5.07 7.75
N GLY A 107 11.62 5.47 6.48
CA GLY A 107 12.59 5.17 5.42
C GLY A 107 12.73 3.68 5.11
N LYS A 108 11.76 2.87 5.55
CA LYS A 108 11.72 1.41 5.47
C LYS A 108 10.27 0.98 5.35
N GLU A 109 10.04 -0.13 4.66
CA GLU A 109 8.71 -0.74 4.55
C GLU A 109 8.14 -1.05 5.95
N LEU A 110 6.85 -0.72 6.12
CA LEU A 110 6.10 -1.05 7.33
C LEU A 110 6.01 -2.56 7.50
N PHE A 111 5.66 -3.30 6.45
CA PHE A 111 5.56 -4.76 6.43
C PHE A 111 6.80 -5.34 5.73
N ARG A 112 7.75 -5.88 6.48
CA ARG A 112 9.12 -6.13 5.98
C ARG A 112 9.39 -7.55 5.52
N HIS A 113 8.62 -8.50 6.04
CA HIS A 113 8.89 -9.92 5.86
C HIS A 113 7.72 -10.62 5.21
N ILE A 114 7.19 -10.07 4.11
CA ILE A 114 5.97 -10.58 3.46
C ILE A 114 6.26 -11.51 2.28
N HIS A 115 7.53 -11.79 2.00
CA HIS A 115 7.98 -12.69 0.95
C HIS A 115 8.68 -13.91 1.54
N ASP A 116 8.51 -15.07 0.89
CA ASP A 116 9.21 -16.30 1.24
C ASP A 116 10.72 -16.24 0.89
N LYS A 117 11.44 -17.34 1.13
CA LYS A 117 12.88 -17.42 0.87
C LYS A 117 13.24 -17.30 -0.62
N GLU A 118 12.27 -17.53 -1.49
CA GLU A 118 12.37 -17.43 -2.94
C GLU A 118 11.94 -16.04 -3.46
N GLY A 119 11.56 -15.12 -2.57
CA GLY A 119 11.13 -13.76 -2.90
C GLY A 119 9.69 -13.67 -3.40
N ARG A 120 8.87 -14.71 -3.20
CA ARG A 120 7.45 -14.72 -3.61
C ARG A 120 6.57 -14.24 -2.47
N TYR A 121 5.52 -13.50 -2.81
CA TYR A 121 4.57 -13.00 -1.82
C TYR A 121 3.88 -14.13 -1.05
N ASP A 122 3.85 -14.01 0.27
CA ASP A 122 3.19 -14.91 1.19
C ASP A 122 2.23 -14.15 2.11
N ALA A 123 0.94 -14.26 1.81
CA ALA A 123 -0.11 -13.60 2.58
C ALA A 123 -0.12 -14.01 4.07
N ARG A 124 0.36 -15.21 4.42
CA ARG A 124 0.42 -15.67 5.82
C ARG A 124 1.43 -14.85 6.61
N LEU A 125 2.58 -14.58 6.01
CA LEU A 125 3.59 -13.70 6.58
C LEU A 125 3.07 -12.26 6.69
N HIS A 126 2.33 -11.78 5.69
CA HIS A 126 1.76 -10.43 5.72
C HIS A 126 0.74 -10.25 6.83
N ILE A 127 -0.22 -11.18 6.97
CA ILE A 127 -1.19 -11.17 8.09
C ILE A 127 -0.48 -11.29 9.44
N ALA A 128 0.59 -12.09 9.54
CA ALA A 128 1.37 -12.19 10.77
C ALA A 128 2.04 -10.86 11.16
N GLU A 129 2.57 -10.12 10.19
CA GLU A 129 3.10 -8.77 10.42
C GLU A 129 2.00 -7.76 10.81
N MET A 130 0.81 -7.84 10.21
CA MET A 130 -0.35 -7.05 10.63
C MET A 130 -0.74 -7.35 12.08
N ILE A 131 -0.79 -8.63 12.47
CA ILE A 131 -1.12 -9.04 13.85
C ILE A 131 -0.06 -8.54 14.85
N ALA A 132 1.23 -8.60 14.51
CA ALA A 132 2.28 -8.08 15.37
C ALA A 132 2.10 -6.57 15.64
N LEU A 133 1.72 -5.81 14.62
CA LEU A 133 1.58 -4.35 14.70
C LEU A 133 0.27 -3.89 15.33
N LEU A 134 -0.84 -4.53 14.96
CA LEU A 134 -2.21 -4.07 15.24
C LEU A 134 -2.92 -4.91 16.32
N GLY A 135 -2.35 -6.05 16.71
CA GLY A 135 -3.05 -7.08 17.45
C GLY A 135 -3.94 -7.95 16.54
N PRO A 136 -4.62 -8.97 17.11
CA PRO A 136 -5.48 -9.85 16.34
C PRO A 136 -6.66 -9.09 15.70
N PRO A 137 -7.16 -9.53 14.54
CA PRO A 137 -8.34 -8.94 13.93
C PRO A 137 -9.58 -9.09 14.83
N PRO A 138 -10.49 -8.11 14.83
CA PRO A 138 -11.75 -8.20 15.54
C PRO A 138 -12.62 -9.38 15.08
N PRO A 139 -13.49 -9.95 15.95
CA PRO A 139 -14.33 -11.08 15.62
C PRO A 139 -15.21 -10.88 14.38
N GLU A 140 -15.74 -9.67 14.16
CA GLU A 140 -16.57 -9.33 13.01
C GLU A 140 -15.82 -9.44 11.67
N VAL A 141 -14.53 -9.10 11.65
CA VAL A 141 -13.66 -9.25 10.47
C VAL A 141 -13.43 -10.73 10.15
N ILE A 142 -13.23 -11.54 11.19
CA ILE A 142 -13.06 -13.00 11.06
C ILE A 142 -14.35 -13.69 10.62
N GLN A 143 -15.50 -13.30 11.18
CA GLN A 143 -16.79 -13.85 10.78
C GLN A 143 -17.09 -13.58 9.31
N ARG A 144 -16.79 -12.37 8.84
CA ARG A 144 -16.91 -12.01 7.42
C ARG A 144 -15.97 -12.86 6.55
N TYR A 145 -14.73 -13.07 6.99
CA TYR A 145 -13.75 -13.92 6.29
C TYR A 145 -14.26 -15.35 6.14
N GLN A 146 -14.73 -15.95 7.23
CA GLN A 146 -15.28 -17.30 7.22
C GLN A 146 -16.51 -17.40 6.31
N TYR A 147 -17.39 -16.39 6.31
CA TYR A 147 -18.55 -16.33 5.43
C TYR A 147 -18.17 -16.21 3.95
N MET A 148 -17.15 -15.40 3.63
CA MET A 148 -16.71 -15.12 2.25
C MET A 148 -15.73 -16.17 1.70
N ARG A 149 -15.27 -17.10 2.52
CA ARG A 149 -14.19 -18.05 2.19
C ARG A 149 -14.42 -18.86 0.91
N GLU A 150 -15.66 -19.29 0.69
CA GLU A 150 -16.06 -20.09 -0.48
C GLU A 150 -16.72 -19.25 -1.59
N TYR A 151 -16.74 -17.92 -1.45
CA TYR A 151 -17.28 -17.04 -2.47
C TYR A 151 -16.43 -17.11 -3.75
N SER A 152 -17.05 -17.60 -4.82
CA SER A 152 -16.43 -17.66 -6.14
C SER A 152 -16.57 -16.32 -6.86
N TRP A 153 -15.45 -15.80 -7.33
CA TRP A 153 -15.43 -14.57 -8.12
C TRP A 153 -16.17 -14.76 -9.45
N PRO A 154 -16.78 -13.69 -10.00
CA PRO A 154 -17.45 -13.75 -11.30
C PRO A 154 -16.54 -14.21 -12.46
N LYS A 155 -15.24 -13.96 -12.33
CA LYS A 155 -14.21 -14.40 -13.27
C LYS A 155 -13.00 -14.93 -12.51
N PRO A 156 -12.48 -16.12 -12.84
CA PRO A 156 -11.26 -16.64 -12.25
C PRO A 156 -10.06 -15.74 -12.55
N VAL A 157 -9.11 -15.69 -11.62
CA VAL A 157 -7.87 -14.91 -11.73
C VAL A 157 -6.70 -15.87 -11.83
N LYS A 158 -5.80 -15.62 -12.81
CA LYS A 158 -4.58 -16.40 -12.96
C LYS A 158 -3.43 -15.71 -12.20
N ARG A 159 -2.79 -16.44 -11.30
CA ARG A 159 -1.59 -16.01 -10.56
C ARG A 159 -0.34 -16.05 -11.44
N GLU A 160 0.72 -15.42 -10.94
CA GLU A 160 2.05 -15.42 -11.57
C GLU A 160 2.64 -16.83 -11.74
N ASP A 161 2.36 -17.74 -10.81
CA ASP A 161 2.78 -19.15 -10.88
C ASP A 161 1.98 -19.99 -11.89
N GLY A 162 1.00 -19.37 -12.55
CA GLY A 162 0.14 -19.99 -13.55
C GLY A 162 -1.11 -20.64 -13.00
N ARG A 163 -1.29 -20.72 -11.67
CA ARG A 163 -2.50 -21.27 -11.05
C ARG A 163 -3.70 -20.36 -11.32
N VAL A 164 -4.81 -20.96 -11.72
CA VAL A 164 -6.09 -20.27 -11.83
C VAL A 164 -6.83 -20.43 -10.50
N CYS A 165 -7.30 -19.31 -9.96
CA CYS A 165 -7.98 -19.23 -8.68
C CYS A 165 -9.38 -18.66 -8.87
N GLU A 166 -10.36 -19.27 -8.23
CA GLU A 166 -11.76 -18.85 -8.29
C GLU A 166 -12.17 -18.08 -7.04
N THR A 167 -11.42 -18.19 -5.94
CA THR A 167 -11.69 -17.52 -4.67
C THR A 167 -10.47 -16.76 -4.14
N ALA A 168 -10.72 -15.83 -3.21
CA ALA A 168 -9.66 -15.13 -2.48
C ALA A 168 -8.79 -16.10 -1.66
N GLU A 169 -9.41 -17.10 -1.02
CA GLU A 169 -8.72 -18.13 -0.25
C GLU A 169 -7.69 -18.88 -1.11
N GLU A 170 -8.06 -19.27 -2.34
CA GLU A 170 -7.16 -19.93 -3.27
C GLU A 170 -6.04 -19.01 -3.77
N TYR A 171 -6.37 -17.75 -4.07
CA TYR A 171 -5.42 -16.78 -4.58
C TYR A 171 -4.35 -16.43 -3.55
N PHE A 172 -4.76 -16.17 -2.31
CA PHE A 172 -3.88 -15.80 -1.20
C PHE A 172 -3.36 -16.98 -0.38
N CYS A 173 -3.72 -18.22 -0.75
CA CYS A 173 -3.25 -19.45 -0.08
C CYS A 173 -3.64 -19.53 1.40
N GLY A 174 -4.90 -19.24 1.71
CA GLY A 174 -5.49 -19.53 3.02
C GLY A 174 -5.65 -21.04 3.28
N PRO A 175 -6.21 -21.44 4.43
CA PRO A 175 -6.81 -20.57 5.44
C PRO A 175 -5.80 -19.83 6.30
N PHE A 176 -6.22 -18.70 6.85
CA PHE A 176 -5.44 -17.91 7.81
C PHE A 176 -5.86 -18.15 9.26
N PHE A 177 -7.15 -18.42 9.50
CA PHE A 177 -7.72 -18.60 10.83
C PHE A 177 -8.47 -19.91 10.92
N ASP A 178 -8.51 -20.50 12.11
CA ASP A 178 -9.34 -21.67 12.41
C ASP A 178 -10.82 -21.28 12.62
N GLU A 179 -11.65 -22.28 12.93
CA GLU A 179 -13.09 -22.08 13.20
C GLU A 179 -13.36 -21.19 14.42
N LYS A 180 -12.41 -21.09 15.36
CA LYS A 180 -12.51 -20.25 16.55
C LYS A 180 -11.96 -18.84 16.32
N GLY A 181 -11.41 -18.56 15.14
CA GLY A 181 -10.76 -17.29 14.81
C GLY A 181 -9.33 -17.18 15.31
N CYS A 182 -8.70 -18.28 15.73
CA CYS A 182 -7.28 -18.30 16.09
C CYS A 182 -6.42 -18.33 14.82
N PHE A 183 -5.37 -17.52 14.78
CA PHE A 183 -4.46 -17.48 13.64
C PHE A 183 -3.66 -18.77 13.54
N LEU A 184 -3.66 -19.41 12.37
CA LEU A 184 -3.08 -20.75 12.17
C LEU A 184 -1.55 -20.77 12.16
N TYR A 185 -0.91 -19.60 12.03
CA TYR A 185 0.54 -19.48 11.82
C TYR A 185 1.20 -18.60 12.90
N GLU A 186 0.86 -18.79 14.17
CA GLU A 186 1.38 -17.96 15.28
C GLU A 186 2.91 -17.85 15.31
N ASN A 187 3.62 -18.90 14.88
CA ASN A 187 5.08 -18.92 14.80
C ASN A 187 5.67 -17.96 13.75
N LEU A 188 4.83 -17.40 12.87
CA LEU A 188 5.22 -16.39 11.89
C LEU A 188 5.10 -14.96 12.43
N ILE A 189 4.44 -14.74 13.57
CA ILE A 189 4.22 -13.40 14.13
C ILE A 189 5.57 -12.87 14.65
N PRO A 190 6.11 -11.79 14.05
CA PRO A 190 7.36 -11.21 14.52
C PRO A 190 7.17 -10.51 15.87
N ASN A 191 8.22 -10.52 16.69
CA ASN A 191 8.23 -9.74 17.93
C ASN A 191 8.57 -8.27 17.65
N ARG A 192 7.57 -7.49 17.20
CA ARG A 192 7.65 -6.02 17.11
C ARG A 192 6.31 -5.38 17.40
N LYS A 193 6.31 -4.10 17.78
CA LYS A 193 5.11 -3.29 17.94
C LYS A 193 5.18 -2.03 17.09
N LEU A 194 4.03 -1.46 16.74
CA LEU A 194 3.94 -0.21 16.00
C LEU A 194 4.58 0.99 16.75
N SER A 195 4.54 0.98 18.10
CA SER A 195 5.20 1.98 18.93
C SER A 195 6.73 1.97 18.81
N ASP A 196 7.30 0.81 18.53
CA ASP A 196 8.75 0.59 18.48
C ASP A 196 9.33 1.00 17.12
N THR A 197 8.45 1.32 16.17
CA THR A 197 8.77 1.76 14.82
C THR A 197 8.68 3.31 14.71
N ALA A 198 8.91 3.88 13.51
CA ALA A 198 8.98 5.33 13.27
C ALA A 198 10.11 5.99 14.09
N SER A 199 11.30 5.40 14.00
CA SER A 199 12.47 5.77 14.81
C SER A 199 13.02 7.16 14.50
N PHE A 200 12.66 7.73 13.36
CA PHE A 200 13.05 9.08 12.93
C PHE A 200 12.27 10.20 13.63
N LEU A 201 11.13 9.89 14.26
CA LEU A 201 10.33 10.84 15.01
C LEU A 201 10.58 10.70 16.52
N GLY A 202 10.53 11.81 17.25
CA GLY A 202 10.66 11.86 18.70
C GLY A 202 9.60 12.74 19.36
N GLY A 203 9.33 12.48 20.64
CA GLY A 203 8.42 13.29 21.45
C GLY A 203 7.00 13.38 20.88
N GLU A 204 6.41 14.57 20.97
CA GLU A 204 5.03 14.86 20.54
C GLU A 204 4.77 14.58 19.06
N GLU A 205 5.78 14.78 18.20
CA GLU A 205 5.63 14.54 16.76
C GLU A 205 5.44 13.04 16.45
N LYS A 206 6.15 12.17 17.19
CA LYS A 206 5.97 10.73 17.08
C LYS A 206 4.57 10.33 17.55
N GLU A 207 4.11 10.83 18.69
CA GLU A 207 2.78 10.50 19.21
C GLU A 207 1.67 10.95 18.25
N THR A 208 1.79 12.16 17.69
CA THR A 208 0.82 12.69 16.72
C THR A 208 0.84 11.91 15.40
N PHE A 209 2.01 11.47 14.94
CA PHE A 209 2.10 10.60 13.77
C PHE A 209 1.48 9.23 14.02
N LEU A 210 1.76 8.63 15.18
CA LEU A 210 1.19 7.34 15.56
C LEU A 210 -0.34 7.42 15.69
N ASP A 211 -0.89 8.54 16.17
CA ASP A 211 -2.35 8.77 16.19
C ASP A 211 -2.93 8.79 14.78
N LEU A 212 -2.31 9.53 13.85
CA LEU A 212 -2.70 9.56 12.45
C LEU A 212 -2.68 8.15 11.84
N ALA A 213 -1.56 7.43 12.02
CA ALA A 213 -1.38 6.08 11.49
C ALA A 213 -2.44 5.11 12.02
N LYS A 214 -2.80 5.18 13.31
CA LYS A 214 -3.83 4.33 13.93
C LYS A 214 -5.23 4.58 13.39
N ARG A 215 -5.53 5.77 12.85
CA ARG A 215 -6.82 6.08 12.20
C ARG A 215 -6.93 5.50 10.79
N MET A 216 -5.80 5.22 10.14
CA MET A 216 -5.73 4.63 8.79
C MET A 216 -5.51 3.11 8.81
N LEU A 217 -4.66 2.62 9.72
CA LEU A 217 -4.22 1.23 9.80
C LEU A 217 -5.10 0.44 10.76
N VAL A 218 -6.37 0.29 10.41
CA VAL A 218 -7.39 -0.44 11.19
C VAL A 218 -7.84 -1.69 10.42
N TRP A 219 -8.07 -2.79 11.15
CA TRP A 219 -8.54 -4.06 10.58
C TRP A 219 -9.88 -3.93 9.85
N HIS A 220 -10.87 -3.30 10.50
CA HIS A 220 -12.18 -3.08 9.90
C HIS A 220 -12.16 -1.86 8.98
N PRO A 221 -12.52 -1.98 7.69
CA PRO A 221 -12.45 -0.88 6.74
C PRO A 221 -13.32 0.31 7.17
N ASP A 222 -14.55 0.08 7.62
CA ASP A 222 -15.48 1.15 8.04
C ASP A 222 -15.05 1.89 9.31
N ALA A 223 -14.08 1.36 10.05
CA ALA A 223 -13.52 2.02 11.22
C ALA A 223 -12.34 2.95 10.87
N ARG A 224 -11.91 2.98 9.60
CA ARG A 224 -10.88 3.91 9.12
C ARG A 224 -11.50 5.27 8.87
N GLU A 225 -10.81 6.33 9.26
CA GLU A 225 -11.23 7.68 8.91
C GLU A 225 -11.13 7.91 7.40
N THR A 226 -12.08 8.65 6.86
CA THR A 226 -12.09 9.05 5.46
C THR A 226 -10.97 10.05 5.16
N ALA A 227 -10.61 10.19 3.88
CA ALA A 227 -9.61 11.19 3.47
C ALA A 227 -9.97 12.61 3.91
N GLY A 228 -11.27 12.96 3.90
CA GLY A 228 -11.76 14.27 4.34
C GLY A 228 -11.58 14.52 5.83
N GLU A 229 -11.80 13.49 6.67
CA GLU A 229 -11.58 13.56 8.12
C GLU A 229 -10.08 13.65 8.44
N LEU A 230 -9.28 12.80 7.80
CA LEU A 230 -7.82 12.78 7.98
C LEU A 230 -7.15 14.08 7.55
N ALA A 231 -7.67 14.78 6.53
CA ALA A 231 -7.11 16.03 6.05
C ALA A 231 -7.03 17.12 7.13
N GLY A 232 -7.89 17.06 8.17
CA GLY A 232 -7.89 17.98 9.31
C GLY A 232 -6.97 17.54 10.46
N HIS A 233 -6.30 16.40 10.35
CA HIS A 233 -5.52 15.84 11.44
C HIS A 233 -4.33 16.75 11.82
N PRO A 234 -4.05 16.98 13.12
CA PRO A 234 -2.99 17.89 13.58
C PRO A 234 -1.60 17.63 12.98
N PHE A 235 -1.25 16.35 12.76
CA PHE A 235 0.01 15.97 12.13
C PHE A 235 0.20 16.56 10.72
N LEU A 236 -0.89 16.69 9.96
CA LEU A 236 -0.87 17.19 8.58
C LEU A 236 -1.02 18.73 8.53
N GLN A 237 -1.29 19.37 9.66
CA GLN A 237 -1.44 20.82 9.71
C GLN A 237 -0.06 21.51 9.81
N PRO A 238 0.11 22.68 9.18
CA PRO A 238 1.31 23.48 9.38
C PRO A 238 1.48 23.82 10.86
N LYS A 239 2.65 23.50 11.44
CA LYS A 239 2.98 23.98 12.78
C LYS A 239 3.09 25.50 12.72
N HIS A 240 2.24 26.22 13.46
CA HIS A 240 2.39 27.66 13.64
C HIS A 240 3.72 27.94 14.33
N THR A 241 4.74 28.28 13.55
CA THR A 241 6.00 28.78 14.09
C THR A 241 5.73 30.23 14.50
N ILE A 242 5.61 30.49 15.79
CA ILE A 242 5.67 31.87 16.29
C ILE A 242 7.11 32.33 16.03
N ALA A 243 7.27 33.27 15.10
CA ALA A 243 8.54 33.90 14.76
C ALA A 243 9.07 34.77 15.93
#